data_AF-A0AAN2CBR9-F1
#
_entry.id   AF-A0AAN2CBR9-F1
#
_cell.length_a   1.000
_cell.length_b   1.000
_cell.length_c   1.000
_cell.angle_alpha   90.00
_cell.angle_beta   90.00
_cell.angle_gamma   90.00
#
_symmetry.space_group_name_H-M   'P 1'
#
loop_
_entity.id
_entity.type
_entity.pdbx_description
1 polymer ?
#
loop_
_entity_poly.entity_id
_entity_poly.type
_entity_poly.pdbx_seq_one_letter_code
_entity_poly.pdbx_strand_id
1 'polypeptide(L)'
;MAKPDRKVLLQNAIEVTSPLRSWKLLVQDVVEKQPRHFTLADVLRYEDELRAAYPLNRFVGAKIRQSLQVLRDQGVLRFHGGGRYERLDAPATFSPLIDATLAEGYSSRAQIARIVIETWAEMNLYCLRCTRDALARLPANMPVADFACISCDARYQLKAKDGRIGSTLIGASYATTIGAVREGAMPVYILAEFDGRGASVVYADALPGSLIDEPRIIARKPLSPNARRAVWQGCIINVDGIPRVPIVEPAGADRADVRRRWGELHPS
;
A
#
# COMPACT_ATOMS: atom_id res chain seq x y z
N MET A 1 -7.00 -24.48 -27.74
CA MET A 1 -5.74 -23.82 -27.31
C MET A 1 -5.81 -23.63 -25.81
N ALA A 2 -4.90 -24.27 -25.05
CA ALA A 2 -4.87 -24.14 -23.60
C ALA A 2 -4.57 -22.68 -23.21
N LYS A 3 -5.38 -22.10 -22.32
CA LYS A 3 -5.07 -20.79 -21.73
C LYS A 3 -3.75 -20.94 -20.96
N PRO A 4 -2.78 -20.02 -21.12
CA PRO A 4 -1.53 -20.10 -20.38
C PRO A 4 -1.82 -20.03 -18.87
N ASP A 5 -1.03 -20.79 -18.11
CA ASP A 5 -1.15 -20.91 -16.66
C ASP A 5 -1.05 -19.52 -15.99
N ARG A 6 -2.03 -19.19 -15.14
CA ARG A 6 -2.12 -17.90 -14.44
C ARG A 6 -0.87 -17.62 -13.59
N LYS A 7 -0.21 -18.67 -13.10
CA LYS A 7 1.05 -18.57 -12.35
C LYS A 7 2.21 -18.10 -13.24
N VAL A 8 2.27 -18.58 -14.48
CA VAL A 8 3.27 -18.21 -15.49
C VAL A 8 3.03 -16.77 -15.97
N LEU A 9 1.79 -16.33 -16.13
CA LEU A 9 1.47 -14.94 -16.47
C LEU A 9 1.86 -13.95 -15.36
N LEU A 10 1.72 -14.34 -14.09
CA LEU A 10 2.17 -13.54 -12.95
C LEU A 10 3.70 -13.46 -12.90
N GLN A 11 4.42 -14.56 -13.14
CA GLN A 11 5.88 -14.57 -13.20
C GLN A 11 6.42 -13.74 -14.37
N ASN A 12 5.83 -13.85 -15.56
CA ASN A 12 6.30 -13.12 -16.73
C ASN A 12 6.03 -11.60 -16.66
N ALA A 13 4.99 -11.17 -15.92
CA ALA A 13 4.74 -9.76 -15.65
C ALA A 13 5.72 -9.16 -14.62
N ILE A 14 6.35 -10.00 -13.81
CA ILE A 14 7.35 -9.62 -12.80
C ILE A 14 8.74 -9.40 -13.44
N GLU A 15 9.04 -10.08 -14.56
CA GLU A 15 10.40 -10.12 -15.14
C GLU A 15 10.76 -8.96 -16.09
N VAL A 16 9.81 -8.22 -16.66
CA VAL A 16 10.09 -7.35 -17.85
C VAL A 16 10.36 -5.87 -17.55
N THR A 17 10.20 -5.40 -16.32
CA THR A 17 10.69 -4.10 -15.84
C THR A 17 11.05 -4.35 -14.41
N SER A 18 12.24 -4.15 -13.86
CA SER A 18 12.44 -4.49 -12.43
C SER A 18 11.51 -3.66 -11.50
N PRO A 19 10.42 -4.16 -10.84
CA PRO A 19 9.53 -3.25 -10.10
C PRO A 19 9.02 -3.86 -8.77
N LEU A 20 9.76 -4.80 -8.17
CA LEU A 20 9.30 -5.51 -6.97
C LEU A 20 9.74 -4.83 -5.67
N ARG A 21 10.65 -3.85 -5.73
CA ARG A 21 11.08 -3.08 -4.55
C ARG A 21 10.51 -1.68 -4.62
N SER A 22 9.74 -1.27 -3.63
CA SER A 22 9.22 0.10 -3.51
C SER A 22 10.36 1.12 -3.39
N TRP A 23 10.07 2.39 -3.73
CA TRP A 23 11.02 3.49 -3.56
C TRP A 23 11.62 3.56 -2.16
N LYS A 24 10.79 3.37 -1.12
CA LYS A 24 11.26 3.32 0.26
C LYS A 24 12.33 2.26 0.47
N LEU A 25 12.11 1.04 -0.01
CA LEU A 25 13.08 -0.06 0.15
C LEU A 25 14.39 0.26 -0.56
N LEU A 26 14.32 0.77 -1.79
CA LEU A 26 15.53 1.11 -2.54
C LEU A 26 16.31 2.22 -1.84
N VAL A 27 15.64 3.26 -1.34
CA VAL A 27 16.29 4.33 -0.58
C VAL A 27 16.80 3.83 0.77
N GLN A 28 16.07 2.95 1.44
CA GLN A 28 16.51 2.32 2.68
C GLN A 28 17.78 1.49 2.46
N ASP A 29 17.84 0.68 1.39
CA ASP A 29 19.04 -0.07 1.01
C ASP A 29 20.24 0.88 0.80
N VAL A 30 20.01 2.06 0.21
CA VAL A 30 21.05 3.09 0.06
C VAL A 30 21.46 3.69 1.41
N VAL A 31 20.49 4.02 2.27
CA VAL A 31 20.71 4.54 3.63
C VAL A 31 21.47 3.52 4.50
N GLU A 32 21.23 2.23 4.30
CA GLU A 32 21.92 1.16 5.02
C GLU A 32 23.40 1.06 4.67
N LYS A 33 23.78 1.45 3.45
CA LYS A 33 25.18 1.56 2.98
C LYS A 33 25.89 2.81 3.52
N GLN A 34 25.17 3.78 4.08
CA GLN A 34 25.77 5.03 4.57
C GLN A 34 26.38 4.88 5.97
N PRO A 35 27.37 5.72 6.31
CA PRO A 35 27.79 5.88 7.71
C PRO A 35 26.63 6.33 8.61
N ARG A 36 26.79 6.15 9.92
CA ARG A 36 25.77 6.54 10.91
C ARG A 36 25.33 8.00 10.76
N HIS A 37 26.23 8.90 10.40
CA HIS A 37 25.93 10.28 10.03
C HIS A 37 26.22 10.47 8.55
N PHE A 38 25.23 10.94 7.79
CA PHE A 38 25.32 11.10 6.34
C PHE A 38 24.56 12.35 5.87
N THR A 39 24.72 12.69 4.60
CA THR A 39 24.07 13.84 3.98
C THR A 39 23.11 13.43 2.87
N LEU A 40 22.19 14.33 2.50
CA LEU A 40 21.35 14.18 1.32
C LEU A 40 22.21 13.93 0.07
N ALA A 41 23.35 14.62 -0.05
CA ALA A 41 24.26 14.47 -1.18
C ALA A 41 24.80 13.03 -1.28
N ASP A 42 25.08 12.38 -0.15
CA ASP A 42 25.57 10.99 -0.14
C ASP A 42 24.53 10.02 -0.71
N VAL A 43 23.24 10.23 -0.40
CA VAL A 43 22.13 9.42 -0.94
C VAL A 43 21.86 9.77 -2.41
N LEU A 44 21.92 11.05 -2.78
CA LEU A 44 21.70 11.49 -4.17
C LEU A 44 22.75 10.97 -5.15
N ARG A 45 23.95 10.56 -4.69
CA ARG A 45 24.94 9.87 -5.54
C ARG A 45 24.42 8.57 -6.14
N TYR A 46 23.39 7.97 -5.54
CA TYR A 46 22.75 6.73 -6.01
C TYR A 46 21.58 7.01 -6.97
N GLU A 47 21.39 8.25 -7.44
CA GLU A 47 20.25 8.61 -8.28
C GLU A 47 20.17 7.77 -9.56
N ASP A 48 21.30 7.47 -10.21
CA ASP A 48 21.31 6.66 -11.42
C ASP A 48 20.96 5.18 -11.17
N GLU A 49 21.44 4.59 -10.07
CA GLU A 49 21.07 3.23 -9.63
C GLU A 49 19.56 3.15 -9.36
N LEU A 50 19.03 4.16 -8.65
CA LEU A 50 17.60 4.25 -8.32
C LEU A 50 16.74 4.53 -9.56
N ARG A 51 17.24 5.31 -10.53
CA ARG A 51 16.57 5.56 -11.81
C ARG A 51 16.48 4.29 -12.65
N ALA A 52 17.48 3.42 -12.61
CA ALA A 52 17.45 2.15 -13.33
C ALA A 52 16.29 1.24 -12.88
N ALA A 53 15.91 1.29 -11.60
CA ALA A 53 14.75 0.56 -11.09
C ALA A 53 13.40 1.17 -11.54
N TYR A 54 13.38 2.47 -11.85
CA TYR A 54 12.18 3.19 -12.27
C TYR A 54 12.49 4.17 -13.42
N PRO A 55 12.80 3.67 -14.63
CA PRO A 55 13.36 4.47 -15.72
C PRO A 55 12.39 5.54 -16.25
N LEU A 56 11.09 5.38 -16.00
CA LEU A 56 10.06 6.34 -16.40
C LEU A 56 9.87 7.49 -15.39
N ASN A 57 10.48 7.41 -14.21
CA ASN A 57 10.34 8.45 -13.19
C ASN A 57 11.32 9.60 -13.45
N ARG A 58 10.79 10.77 -13.81
CA ARG A 58 11.59 11.98 -14.08
C ARG A 58 12.02 12.74 -12.82
N PHE A 59 11.51 12.38 -11.65
CA PHE A 59 11.69 13.11 -10.39
C PHE A 59 12.32 12.23 -9.29
N VAL A 60 13.41 11.53 -9.63
CA VAL A 60 14.08 10.58 -8.71
C VAL A 60 14.56 11.28 -7.43
N GLY A 61 15.24 12.42 -7.54
CA GLY A 61 15.70 13.18 -6.36
C GLY A 61 14.56 13.61 -5.41
N ALA A 62 13.37 13.91 -5.95
CA ALA A 62 12.20 14.19 -5.12
C ALA A 62 11.72 12.95 -4.36
N LYS A 63 11.72 11.78 -5.01
CA LYS A 63 11.39 10.50 -4.36
C LYS A 63 12.41 10.06 -3.31
N ILE A 64 13.69 10.37 -3.51
CA ILE A 64 14.73 10.17 -2.49
C ILE A 64 14.41 11.02 -1.25
N ARG A 65 14.19 12.32 -1.42
CA ARG A 65 13.85 13.22 -0.31
C ARG A 65 12.59 12.78 0.44
N GLN A 66 11.54 12.40 -0.29
CA GLN A 66 10.31 11.89 0.30
C GLN A 66 10.54 10.61 1.10
N SER A 67 11.32 9.66 0.57
CA SER A 67 11.63 8.42 1.29
C SER A 67 12.42 8.71 2.57
N LEU A 68 13.38 9.64 2.53
CA LEU A 68 14.12 10.08 3.74
C LEU A 68 13.22 10.76 4.77
N GLN A 69 12.20 11.53 4.34
CA GLN A 69 11.22 12.12 5.25
C GLN A 69 10.38 11.02 5.93
N VAL A 70 9.91 10.04 5.18
CA VAL A 70 9.18 8.89 5.74
C VAL A 70 10.05 8.14 6.74
N LEU A 71 11.30 7.84 6.40
CA LEU A 71 12.24 7.15 7.30
C LEU A 71 12.50 7.97 8.57
N ARG A 72 12.56 9.31 8.48
CA ARG A 72 12.61 10.19 9.65
C ARG A 72 11.34 10.08 10.50
N ASP A 73 10.17 10.16 9.88
CA ASP A 73 8.89 10.15 10.58
C ASP A 73 8.59 8.79 11.23
N GLN A 74 9.13 7.71 10.66
CA GLN A 74 9.11 6.36 11.22
C GLN A 74 10.17 6.15 12.31
N GLY A 75 10.92 7.19 12.70
CA GLY A 75 11.90 7.15 13.77
C GLY A 75 13.18 6.38 13.46
N VAL A 76 13.42 5.97 12.20
CA VAL A 76 14.66 5.29 11.82
C VAL A 76 15.77 6.27 11.41
N LEU A 77 15.42 7.52 11.15
CA LEU A 77 16.37 8.61 10.90
C LEU A 77 16.09 9.81 11.83
N ARG A 78 17.15 10.53 12.20
CA ARG A 78 17.08 11.88 12.78
C ARG A 78 17.58 12.89 11.76
N PHE A 79 16.82 13.98 11.56
CA PHE A 79 17.24 15.08 10.70
C PHE A 79 17.85 16.22 11.52
N HIS A 80 19.10 16.57 11.23
CA HIS A 80 19.89 17.59 11.95
C HIS A 80 19.90 18.95 11.24
N GLY A 81 19.10 19.13 10.19
CA GLY A 81 19.08 20.34 9.37
C GLY A 81 20.17 20.36 8.29
N GLY A 82 19.99 21.22 7.28
CA GLY A 82 20.98 21.43 6.20
C GLY A 82 21.27 20.17 5.37
N GLY A 83 20.30 19.26 5.24
CA GLY A 83 20.49 18.00 4.52
C GLY A 83 21.32 16.96 5.28
N ARG A 84 21.54 17.11 6.59
CA ARG A 84 22.28 16.14 7.42
C ARG A 84 21.33 15.21 8.17
N TYR A 85 21.67 13.93 8.20
CA TYR A 85 20.88 12.87 8.79
C TYR A 85 21.76 12.00 9.70
N GLU A 86 21.12 11.39 10.70
CA GLU A 86 21.70 10.33 11.52
C GLU A 86 20.78 9.10 11.45
N ARG A 87 21.37 7.92 11.28
CA ARG A 87 20.68 6.63 11.36
C ARG A 87 20.46 6.23 12.81
N LEU A 88 19.25 5.78 13.12
CA LEU A 88 18.86 5.32 14.46
C LEU A 88 18.67 3.80 14.47
N ASP A 89 19.04 3.17 15.58
CA ASP A 89 18.86 1.72 15.79
C ASP A 89 17.46 1.40 16.34
N ALA A 90 16.45 2.12 15.85
CA ALA A 90 15.06 1.99 16.28
C ALA A 90 14.23 1.23 15.21
N PRO A 91 13.26 0.39 15.61
CA PRO A 91 12.34 -0.22 14.66
C PRO A 91 11.47 0.84 13.98
N ALA A 92 11.20 0.66 12.69
CA ALA A 92 10.36 1.58 11.94
C ALA A 92 8.93 1.63 12.51
N THR A 93 8.51 2.80 12.96
CA THR A 93 7.14 3.04 13.44
C THR A 93 6.21 3.44 12.29
N PHE A 94 5.03 3.94 12.64
CA PHE A 94 4.03 4.45 11.72
C PHE A 94 4.29 5.94 11.41
N SER A 95 4.28 6.34 10.13
CA SER A 95 4.21 7.76 9.76
C SER A 95 2.77 8.14 9.37
N PRO A 96 2.10 9.04 10.12
CA PRO A 96 0.75 9.50 9.80
C PRO A 96 0.70 10.43 8.61
N LEU A 97 1.83 11.02 8.20
CA LEU A 97 1.81 12.16 7.30
C LEU A 97 1.50 11.78 5.85
N ILE A 98 0.57 12.51 5.26
CA ILE A 98 0.24 12.46 3.84
C ILE A 98 0.91 13.65 3.17
N ASP A 99 1.72 13.37 2.15
CA ASP A 99 2.37 14.41 1.36
C ASP A 99 1.40 14.95 0.29
N ALA A 100 0.74 16.07 0.60
CA ALA A 100 -0.22 16.72 -0.29
C ALA A 100 0.42 17.25 -1.59
N THR A 101 1.73 17.53 -1.59
CA THR A 101 2.43 18.07 -2.77
C THR A 101 2.42 17.10 -3.96
N LEU A 102 2.26 15.79 -3.69
CA LEU A 102 2.16 14.75 -4.70
C LEU A 102 0.96 14.89 -5.65
N ALA A 103 -0.06 15.61 -5.22
CA ALA A 103 -1.27 15.84 -6.00
C ALA A 103 -1.37 17.26 -6.56
N GLU A 104 -0.26 18.02 -6.53
CA GLU A 104 -0.17 19.32 -7.22
C GLU A 104 -0.54 19.15 -8.71
N GLY A 105 -1.42 20.02 -9.20
CA GLY A 105 -1.95 19.96 -10.56
C GLY A 105 -3.19 19.09 -10.75
N TYR A 106 -3.64 18.35 -9.73
CA TYR A 106 -4.93 17.65 -9.75
C TYR A 106 -6.01 18.48 -9.08
N SER A 107 -7.19 18.56 -9.68
CA SER A 107 -8.37 19.26 -9.13
C SER A 107 -9.44 18.31 -8.58
N SER A 108 -9.45 17.05 -9.01
CA SER A 108 -10.42 16.06 -8.56
C SER A 108 -10.06 15.52 -7.18
N ARG A 109 -10.90 15.76 -6.18
CA ARG A 109 -10.73 15.24 -4.80
C ARG A 109 -10.49 13.73 -4.77
N ALA A 110 -11.19 12.97 -5.61
CA ALA A 110 -11.03 11.52 -5.69
C ALA A 110 -9.65 11.11 -6.25
N GLN A 111 -9.14 11.83 -7.26
CA GLN A 111 -7.80 11.58 -7.80
C GLN A 111 -6.71 12.01 -6.82
N ILE A 112 -6.86 13.17 -6.20
CA ILE A 112 -5.96 13.66 -5.15
C ILE A 112 -5.85 12.61 -4.04
N ALA A 113 -6.98 12.22 -3.45
CA ALA A 113 -7.02 11.20 -2.39
C ALA A 113 -6.36 9.89 -2.84
N ARG A 114 -6.64 9.43 -4.06
CA ARG A 114 -6.00 8.22 -4.60
C ARG A 114 -4.48 8.33 -4.64
N ILE A 115 -3.95 9.42 -5.23
CA ILE A 115 -2.51 9.61 -5.39
C ILE A 115 -1.81 9.65 -4.04
N VAL A 116 -2.30 10.48 -3.12
CA VAL A 116 -1.63 10.72 -1.85
C VAL A 116 -1.74 9.51 -0.91
N ILE A 117 -2.89 8.84 -0.88
CA ILE A 117 -3.10 7.67 0.00
C ILE A 117 -2.41 6.42 -0.54
N GLU A 118 -2.45 6.14 -1.84
CA GLU A 118 -1.71 5.01 -2.41
C GLU A 118 -0.20 5.21 -2.22
N THR A 119 0.29 6.45 -2.33
CA THR A 119 1.72 6.74 -2.08
C THR A 119 2.08 6.59 -0.61
N TRP A 120 1.24 7.09 0.30
CA TRP A 120 1.42 6.85 1.74
C TRP A 120 1.46 5.34 2.03
N ALA A 121 0.57 4.55 1.41
CA ALA A 121 0.48 3.12 1.65
C ALA A 121 1.74 2.38 1.15
N GLU A 122 2.25 2.73 -0.03
CA GLU A 122 3.50 2.18 -0.56
C GLU A 122 4.72 2.43 0.36
N MET A 123 4.71 3.56 1.07
CA MET A 123 5.79 3.99 1.97
C MET A 123 5.63 3.46 3.41
N ASN A 124 4.40 3.14 3.84
CA ASN A 124 4.11 2.81 5.24
C ASN A 124 3.68 1.37 5.46
N LEU A 125 3.01 0.72 4.50
CA LEU A 125 2.53 -0.64 4.68
C LEU A 125 3.66 -1.67 4.62
N TYR A 126 3.49 -2.73 5.41
CA TYR A 126 4.41 -3.85 5.55
C TYR A 126 3.65 -5.17 5.47
N CYS A 127 4.37 -6.27 5.30
CA CYS A 127 3.72 -7.57 5.26
C CYS A 127 3.30 -8.02 6.66
N LEU A 128 2.03 -8.40 6.79
CA LEU A 128 1.45 -8.99 8.00
C LEU A 128 1.69 -10.49 8.12
N ARG A 129 2.13 -11.16 7.04
CA ARG A 129 2.34 -12.62 7.00
C ARG A 129 3.80 -13.07 7.16
N CYS A 130 4.76 -12.19 6.90
CA CYS A 130 6.18 -12.50 7.05
C CYS A 130 6.95 -11.29 7.58
N THR A 131 8.26 -11.45 7.80
CA THR A 131 9.14 -10.40 8.35
C THR A 131 9.42 -9.25 7.39
N ARG A 132 8.97 -9.33 6.13
CA ARG A 132 9.18 -8.27 5.13
C ARG A 132 8.51 -6.97 5.56
N ASP A 133 9.29 -5.90 5.60
CA ASP A 133 8.86 -4.61 6.13
C ASP A 133 8.36 -3.61 5.07
N ALA A 134 7.86 -4.15 3.96
CA ALA A 134 7.36 -3.38 2.84
C ALA A 134 6.43 -4.22 1.96
N LEU A 135 5.59 -3.53 1.20
CA LEU A 135 4.78 -4.09 0.12
C LEU A 135 5.15 -3.43 -1.22
N ALA A 136 5.05 -4.20 -2.30
CA ALA A 136 5.19 -3.70 -3.66
C ALA A 136 3.82 -3.33 -4.20
N ARG A 137 3.72 -2.21 -4.90
CA ARG A 137 2.51 -1.82 -5.63
C ARG A 137 2.33 -2.74 -6.84
N LEU A 138 1.12 -3.24 -7.03
CA LEU A 138 0.76 -4.06 -8.18
C LEU A 138 0.45 -3.18 -9.41
N PRO A 139 0.60 -3.71 -10.64
CA PRO A 139 0.21 -3.00 -11.85
C PRO A 139 -1.24 -2.54 -11.81
N ALA A 140 -1.52 -1.39 -12.42
CA ALA A 140 -2.87 -0.86 -12.52
C ALA A 140 -3.82 -1.89 -13.14
N ASN A 141 -5.04 -1.95 -12.61
CA ASN A 141 -6.09 -2.90 -13.01
C ASN A 141 -5.85 -4.37 -12.62
N MET A 142 -4.88 -4.67 -11.74
CA MET A 142 -4.84 -6.01 -11.14
C MET A 142 -6.15 -6.26 -10.37
N PRO A 143 -6.85 -7.36 -10.65
CA PRO A 143 -8.10 -7.66 -9.96
C PRO A 143 -7.90 -7.85 -8.45
N VAL A 144 -8.69 -7.11 -7.66
CA VAL A 144 -8.89 -7.34 -6.22
C VAL A 144 -7.59 -7.26 -5.41
N ALA A 145 -6.58 -6.49 -5.84
CA ALA A 145 -5.39 -6.20 -5.02
C ALA A 145 -4.66 -4.96 -5.54
N ASP A 146 -4.16 -4.14 -4.63
CA ASP A 146 -3.34 -2.96 -4.95
C ASP A 146 -1.86 -3.18 -4.62
N PHE A 147 -1.55 -4.06 -3.65
CA PHE A 147 -0.20 -4.38 -3.22
C PHE A 147 0.03 -5.87 -3.03
N ALA A 148 1.30 -6.29 -3.08
CA ALA A 148 1.72 -7.63 -2.72
C ALA A 148 3.04 -7.64 -1.93
N CYS A 149 3.21 -8.63 -1.07
CA CYS A 149 4.50 -8.94 -0.48
C CYS A 149 5.31 -9.80 -1.45
N ILE A 150 6.51 -9.36 -1.78
CA ILE A 150 7.40 -10.08 -2.71
C ILE A 150 8.08 -11.30 -2.09
N SER A 151 7.97 -11.47 -0.77
CA SER A 151 8.62 -12.56 -0.04
C SER A 151 7.68 -13.75 0.18
N CYS A 152 6.37 -13.52 0.27
CA CYS A 152 5.39 -14.58 0.58
C CYS A 152 4.11 -14.50 -0.27
N ASP A 153 4.10 -13.66 -1.31
CA ASP A 153 3.00 -13.46 -2.26
C ASP A 153 1.65 -13.04 -1.66
N ALA A 154 1.64 -12.65 -0.39
CA ALA A 154 0.46 -12.11 0.27
C ALA A 154 -0.05 -10.86 -0.45
N ARG A 155 -1.34 -10.84 -0.79
CA ARG A 155 -1.98 -9.72 -1.52
C ARG A 155 -2.78 -8.83 -0.58
N TYR A 156 -2.78 -7.54 -0.89
CA TYR A 156 -3.41 -6.51 -0.08
C TYR A 156 -4.25 -5.58 -0.97
N GLN A 157 -5.47 -5.27 -0.55
CA GLN A 157 -6.35 -4.28 -1.16
C GLN A 157 -6.54 -3.11 -0.20
N LEU A 158 -6.19 -1.91 -0.64
CA LEU A 158 -6.39 -0.68 0.10
C LEU A 158 -7.80 -0.14 -0.15
N LYS A 159 -8.47 0.25 0.94
CA LYS A 159 -9.72 1.02 0.93
C LYS A 159 -9.54 2.19 1.87
N ALA A 160 -9.63 3.38 1.32
CA ALA A 160 -9.41 4.61 2.08
C ALA A 160 -10.65 5.50 2.10
N LYS A 161 -10.84 6.23 3.20
CA LYS A 161 -11.94 7.18 3.34
C LYS A 161 -11.52 8.38 4.19
N ASP A 162 -11.97 9.56 3.78
CA ASP A 162 -11.90 10.77 4.58
C ASP A 162 -12.93 10.65 5.71
N GLY A 163 -12.43 10.44 6.94
CA GLY A 163 -13.21 10.05 8.11
C GLY A 163 -13.48 8.54 8.26
N ARG A 164 -14.49 8.21 9.07
CA ARG A 164 -14.73 6.83 9.55
C ARG A 164 -15.19 5.87 8.46
N ILE A 165 -14.60 4.67 8.42
CA ILE A 165 -15.04 3.53 7.60
C ILE A 165 -16.14 2.78 8.34
N GLY A 166 -17.26 2.54 7.63
CA GLY A 166 -18.42 1.86 8.18
C GLY A 166 -18.35 0.33 8.08
N SER A 167 -19.52 -0.30 8.20
CA SER A 167 -19.72 -1.75 8.06
C SER A 167 -19.76 -2.24 6.61
N THR A 168 -19.71 -1.35 5.62
CA THR A 168 -19.73 -1.70 4.21
C THR A 168 -18.62 -1.00 3.43
N LEU A 169 -18.07 -1.70 2.44
CA LEU A 169 -17.04 -1.20 1.53
C LEU A 169 -17.55 -1.18 0.10
N ILE A 170 -17.17 -0.17 -0.67
CA ILE A 170 -17.39 -0.17 -2.12
C ILE A 170 -16.38 -1.13 -2.77
N GLY A 171 -16.91 -2.22 -3.33
CA GLY A 171 -16.16 -3.24 -4.05
C GLY A 171 -15.86 -2.86 -5.50
N ALA A 172 -15.19 -3.77 -6.20
CA ALA A 172 -14.91 -3.65 -7.63
C ALA A 172 -16.11 -4.16 -8.47
N SER A 173 -15.84 -4.81 -9.61
CA SER A 173 -16.88 -5.55 -10.35
C SER A 173 -17.43 -6.68 -9.48
N TYR A 174 -18.75 -6.86 -9.49
CA TYR A 174 -19.42 -7.97 -8.79
C TYR A 174 -18.88 -9.32 -9.25
N ALA A 175 -18.84 -9.57 -10.57
CA ALA A 175 -18.39 -10.84 -11.15
C ALA A 175 -16.94 -11.18 -10.77
N THR A 176 -16.04 -10.20 -10.80
CA THR A 176 -14.64 -10.38 -10.40
C THR A 176 -14.52 -10.67 -8.91
N THR A 177 -15.28 -9.96 -8.08
CA THR A 177 -15.19 -10.09 -6.62
C THR A 177 -15.75 -11.43 -6.14
N ILE A 178 -16.93 -11.83 -6.64
CA ILE A 178 -17.52 -13.13 -6.27
C ILE A 178 -16.67 -14.31 -6.77
N GLY A 179 -16.02 -14.18 -7.94
CA GLY A 179 -15.05 -15.16 -8.43
C GLY A 179 -13.86 -15.30 -7.48
N ALA A 180 -13.30 -14.18 -7.00
CA ALA A 180 -12.19 -14.21 -6.04
C ALA A 180 -12.58 -14.84 -4.69
N VAL A 181 -13.80 -14.61 -4.20
CA VAL A 181 -14.33 -15.29 -3.01
C VAL A 181 -14.37 -16.80 -3.23
N ARG A 182 -14.95 -17.26 -4.35
CA ARG A 182 -15.07 -18.69 -4.70
C ARG A 182 -13.73 -19.39 -4.87
N GLU A 183 -12.73 -18.68 -5.35
CA GLU A 183 -11.36 -19.18 -5.52
C GLU A 183 -10.54 -19.15 -4.21
N GLY A 184 -11.09 -18.63 -3.10
CA GLY A 184 -10.31 -18.41 -1.87
C GLY A 184 -9.19 -17.38 -2.05
N ALA A 185 -9.33 -16.50 -3.04
CA ALA A 185 -8.28 -15.58 -3.50
C ALA A 185 -8.47 -14.14 -3.01
N MET A 186 -9.33 -13.93 -2.01
CA MET A 186 -9.57 -12.61 -1.43
C MET A 186 -8.32 -12.09 -0.72
N PRO A 187 -7.88 -10.86 -1.00
CA PRO A 187 -6.69 -10.26 -0.40
C PRO A 187 -6.94 -9.87 1.05
N VAL A 188 -5.87 -9.56 1.78
CA VAL A 188 -5.99 -8.77 3.01
C VAL A 188 -6.55 -7.39 2.68
N TYR A 189 -7.58 -6.94 3.37
CA TYR A 189 -8.09 -5.58 3.22
C TYR A 189 -7.39 -4.64 4.19
N ILE A 190 -6.87 -3.53 3.69
CA ILE A 190 -6.33 -2.44 4.49
C ILE A 190 -7.34 -1.31 4.46
N LEU A 191 -7.86 -0.93 5.63
CA LEU A 191 -8.89 0.08 5.80
C LEU A 191 -8.25 1.33 6.40
N ALA A 192 -7.96 2.32 5.56
CA ALA A 192 -7.29 3.56 5.97
C ALA A 192 -8.32 4.69 6.17
N GLU A 193 -8.44 5.17 7.40
CA GLU A 193 -9.19 6.38 7.74
C GLU A 193 -8.22 7.56 7.78
N PHE A 194 -8.46 8.58 6.96
CA PHE A 194 -7.62 9.77 6.90
C PHE A 194 -8.41 11.04 7.19
N ASP A 195 -7.72 12.07 7.67
CA ASP A 195 -8.24 13.43 7.75
C ASP A 195 -7.67 14.22 6.57
N GLY A 196 -8.53 14.51 5.59
CA GLY A 196 -8.16 15.29 4.42
C GLY A 196 -7.74 16.74 4.76
N ARG A 197 -8.18 17.29 5.90
CA ARG A 197 -7.80 18.64 6.35
C ARG A 197 -6.45 18.62 7.07
N GLY A 198 -6.24 17.62 7.91
CA GLY A 198 -5.01 17.41 8.67
C GLY A 198 -3.88 16.74 7.87
N ALA A 199 -4.12 16.37 6.60
CA ALA A 199 -3.16 15.67 5.75
C ALA A 199 -2.51 14.47 6.46
N SER A 200 -3.33 13.65 7.13
CA SER A 200 -2.82 12.50 7.87
C SER A 200 -3.72 11.29 7.80
N VAL A 201 -3.12 10.10 7.79
CA VAL A 201 -3.82 8.86 8.10
C VAL A 201 -3.93 8.75 9.61
N VAL A 202 -5.16 8.64 10.10
CA VAL A 202 -5.50 8.61 11.52
C VAL A 202 -5.50 7.18 12.05
N TYR A 203 -6.09 6.27 11.28
CA TYR A 203 -6.14 4.84 11.59
C TYR A 203 -5.91 4.01 10.32
N ALA A 204 -5.24 2.88 10.46
CA ALA A 204 -5.34 1.82 9.46
C ALA A 204 -5.50 0.46 10.13
N ASP A 205 -6.57 -0.23 9.74
CA ASP A 205 -6.87 -1.58 10.18
C ASP A 205 -6.61 -2.57 9.05
N ALA A 206 -6.17 -3.76 9.39
CA ALA A 206 -6.17 -4.90 8.49
C ALA A 206 -7.35 -5.83 8.78
N LEU A 207 -7.98 -6.31 7.72
CA LEU A 207 -9.12 -7.21 7.75
C LEU A 207 -8.81 -8.49 6.95
N PRO A 208 -9.10 -9.68 7.52
CA PRO A 208 -9.04 -10.98 6.84
C PRO A 208 -9.87 -11.07 5.56
N GLY A 209 -9.23 -11.14 4.39
CA GLY A 209 -9.93 -11.40 3.13
C GLY A 209 -10.65 -12.74 3.11
N SER A 210 -10.05 -13.75 3.72
CA SER A 210 -10.58 -15.11 3.82
C SER A 210 -11.89 -15.21 4.60
N LEU A 211 -12.23 -14.19 5.41
CA LEU A 211 -13.50 -14.13 6.14
C LEU A 211 -14.61 -13.39 5.36
N ILE A 212 -14.32 -12.94 4.13
CA ILE A 212 -15.32 -12.37 3.22
C ILE A 212 -15.90 -13.50 2.36
N ASP A 213 -17.06 -14.01 2.76
CA ASP A 213 -17.81 -15.06 2.08
C ASP A 213 -18.83 -14.52 1.06
N GLU A 214 -19.47 -15.41 0.29
CA GLU A 214 -20.40 -15.02 -0.78
C GLU A 214 -21.58 -14.15 -0.31
N PRO A 215 -22.26 -14.46 0.81
CA PRO A 215 -23.38 -13.64 1.31
C PRO A 215 -23.00 -12.19 1.62
N ARG A 216 -21.73 -11.91 1.90
CA ARG A 216 -21.21 -10.56 2.14
C ARG A 216 -21.03 -9.75 0.85
N ILE A 217 -21.07 -10.37 -0.33
CA ILE A 217 -20.92 -9.68 -1.61
C ILE A 217 -22.29 -9.33 -2.20
N ILE A 218 -22.68 -8.07 -2.05
CA ILE A 218 -23.99 -7.57 -2.45
C ILE A 218 -23.87 -6.90 -3.83
N ALA A 219 -24.54 -7.43 -4.85
CA ALA A 219 -24.55 -6.86 -6.18
C ALA A 219 -25.26 -5.49 -6.19
N ARG A 220 -24.66 -4.49 -6.86
CA ARG A 220 -25.30 -3.19 -7.08
C ARG A 220 -26.13 -3.23 -8.36
N LYS A 221 -27.02 -2.25 -8.53
CA LYS A 221 -27.66 -2.01 -9.83
C LYS A 221 -26.58 -1.71 -10.88
N PRO A 222 -26.67 -2.28 -12.10
CA PRO A 222 -25.79 -1.91 -13.20
C PRO A 222 -25.82 -0.41 -13.47
N LEU A 223 -24.73 0.13 -14.02
CA LEU A 223 -24.72 1.52 -14.47
C LEU A 223 -25.77 1.76 -15.55
N SER A 224 -26.22 3.01 -15.65
CA SER A 224 -27.19 3.40 -16.66
C SER A 224 -26.67 3.07 -18.07
N PRO A 225 -27.55 2.76 -19.03
CA PRO A 225 -27.15 2.52 -20.42
C PRO A 225 -26.39 3.69 -21.04
N ASN A 226 -26.60 4.91 -20.55
CA ASN A 226 -25.94 6.14 -21.01
C ASN A 226 -24.59 6.41 -20.32
N ALA A 227 -24.17 5.57 -19.36
CA ALA A 227 -22.90 5.74 -18.68
C ALA A 227 -21.73 5.32 -19.59
N ARG A 228 -20.57 5.95 -19.41
CA ARG A 228 -19.32 5.61 -20.12
C ARG A 228 -18.92 4.12 -20.02
N ARG A 229 -19.34 3.45 -18.94
CA ARG A 229 -19.16 2.00 -18.71
C ARG A 229 -20.51 1.31 -18.59
N ALA A 230 -21.40 1.56 -19.55
CA ALA A 230 -22.68 0.85 -19.66
C ALA A 230 -22.44 -0.67 -19.49
N VAL A 231 -23.35 -1.37 -18.81
CA VAL A 231 -23.23 -2.79 -18.41
C VAL A 231 -22.32 -3.09 -17.21
N TRP A 232 -21.48 -2.14 -16.74
CA TRP A 232 -20.68 -2.39 -15.53
C TRP A 232 -21.58 -2.53 -14.30
N GLN A 233 -21.42 -3.66 -13.59
CA GLN A 233 -22.06 -3.92 -12.31
C GLN A 233 -20.99 -3.99 -11.21
N GLY A 234 -21.09 -3.06 -10.25
CA GLY A 234 -20.26 -3.08 -9.06
C GLY A 234 -20.86 -3.92 -7.93
N CYS A 235 -20.14 -4.04 -6.82
CA CYS A 235 -20.65 -4.64 -5.59
C CYS A 235 -20.41 -3.76 -4.36
N ILE A 236 -21.11 -4.09 -3.29
CA ILE A 236 -20.82 -3.69 -1.91
C ILE A 236 -20.31 -4.95 -1.20
N ILE A 237 -19.31 -4.76 -0.33
CA ILE A 237 -18.79 -5.82 0.53
C ILE A 237 -19.23 -5.50 1.96
N ASN A 238 -20.02 -6.39 2.57
CA ASN A 238 -20.40 -6.29 3.97
C ASN A 238 -19.27 -6.82 4.86
N VAL A 239 -18.62 -5.91 5.59
CA VAL A 239 -17.53 -6.22 6.51
C VAL A 239 -17.95 -6.15 7.98
N ASP A 240 -19.26 -6.10 8.23
CA ASP A 240 -19.79 -6.08 9.59
C ASP A 240 -19.41 -7.34 10.37
N GLY A 241 -19.02 -7.15 11.63
CA GLY A 241 -18.60 -8.24 12.52
C GLY A 241 -17.33 -9.00 12.13
N ILE A 242 -16.62 -8.64 11.04
CA ILE A 242 -15.33 -9.26 10.72
C ILE A 242 -14.27 -8.65 11.64
N PRO A 243 -13.47 -9.47 12.36
CA PRO A 243 -12.43 -8.97 13.24
C PRO A 243 -11.35 -8.21 12.45
N ARG A 244 -10.75 -7.20 13.11
CA ARG A 244 -9.73 -6.33 12.52
C ARG A 244 -8.51 -6.27 13.43
N VAL A 245 -7.34 -6.08 12.82
CA VAL A 245 -6.10 -5.77 13.55
C VAL A 245 -5.70 -4.34 13.25
N PRO A 246 -5.59 -3.46 14.25
CA PRO A 246 -4.95 -2.16 14.07
C PRO A 246 -3.49 -2.37 13.66
N ILE A 247 -3.13 -1.91 12.47
CA ILE A 247 -1.74 -2.02 11.95
C ILE A 247 -0.97 -0.70 12.05
N VAL A 248 -1.70 0.35 12.37
CA VAL A 248 -1.29 1.75 12.42
C VAL A 248 -2.10 2.42 13.53
N GLU A 249 -1.41 2.98 14.51
CA GLU A 249 -2.01 3.68 15.66
C GLU A 249 -1.23 4.97 15.95
N PRO A 250 -1.88 6.02 16.50
CA PRO A 250 -1.22 7.30 16.81
C PRO A 250 0.00 7.18 17.74
N ALA A 251 0.01 6.20 18.64
CA ALA A 251 1.13 5.92 19.54
C ALA A 251 2.29 5.15 18.87
N GLY A 252 2.14 4.77 17.59
CA GLY A 252 2.99 3.80 16.92
C GLY A 252 2.56 2.36 17.25
N ALA A 253 2.79 1.45 16.31
CA ALA A 253 2.53 0.02 16.49
C ALA A 253 3.82 -0.78 16.28
N ASP A 254 4.13 -1.68 17.21
CA ASP A 254 5.20 -2.66 17.00
C ASP A 254 4.75 -3.67 15.96
N ARG A 255 5.46 -3.73 14.83
CA ARG A 255 5.12 -4.58 13.70
C ARG A 255 5.24 -6.07 14.04
N ALA A 256 6.11 -6.45 14.97
CA ALA A 256 6.20 -7.84 15.43
C ALA A 256 4.94 -8.25 16.21
N ASP A 257 4.49 -7.38 17.11
CA ASP A 257 3.24 -7.54 17.84
C ASP A 257 2.01 -7.58 16.91
N VAL A 258 1.93 -6.66 15.95
CA VAL A 258 0.86 -6.64 14.94
C VAL A 258 0.82 -7.95 14.15
N ARG A 259 1.97 -8.48 13.72
CA ARG A 259 2.05 -9.78 13.01
C ARG A 259 1.58 -10.93 13.89
N ARG A 260 1.89 -10.91 15.19
CA ARG A 260 1.41 -11.91 16.15
C ARG A 260 -0.11 -11.90 16.25
N ARG A 261 -0.71 -10.72 16.51
CA ARG A 261 -2.16 -10.52 16.55
C ARG A 261 -2.84 -10.90 15.22
N TRP A 262 -2.19 -10.62 14.09
CA TRP A 262 -2.67 -11.02 12.77
C TRP A 262 -2.73 -12.54 12.59
N GLY A 263 -1.71 -13.25 13.07
CA GLY A 263 -1.66 -14.72 13.03
C GLY A 263 -2.75 -15.40 13.86
N GLU A 264 -3.20 -14.78 14.95
CA GLU A 264 -4.31 -15.28 15.78
C GLU A 264 -5.66 -15.26 15.05
N LEU A 265 -5.86 -14.28 14.14
CA LEU A 265 -7.06 -14.20 13.30
C LEU A 265 -6.96 -15.02 12.00
N HIS A 266 -5.76 -15.46 11.64
CA HIS A 266 -5.47 -16.28 10.45
C HIS A 266 -4.49 -17.40 10.79
N PRO A 267 -4.91 -18.40 11.59
CA PRO A 267 -4.13 -19.61 11.71
C PRO A 267 -3.98 -20.24 10.32
N SER A 268 -2.76 -20.67 10.03
CA SER A 268 -2.28 -21.09 8.71
C SER A 268 -3.10 -22.21 8.08
#